data_AF-A0A562MT39-F1
#
_entry.id   AF-A0A562MT39-F1
#
_cell.length_a   1.000
_cell.length_b   1.000
_cell.length_c   1.000
_cell.angle_alpha   90.00
_cell.angle_beta   90.00
_cell.angle_gamma   90.00
#
_symmetry.space_group_name_H-M   'P 1'
#
loop_
_entity.id
_entity.type
_entity.pdbx_description
1 polymer ?
#
loop_
_entity_poly.entity_id
_entity_poly.type
_entity_poly.pdbx_seq_one_letter_code
_entity_poly.pdbx_strand_id
1 'polypeptide(L)'
;MDKFQIATIRKKTINAKYLVILAKYSDTMQQLIQLIEKEKLGNQLAKQYTLIIDDKQVVHGALFVIKTTKKTFKLMIPASFHEAVLKEQVTINTLIKHPQVMLLA
;
A
#
# COMPACT_ATOMS: atom_id res chain seq x y z
N MET A 1 6.97 -27.10 -0.95
CA MET A 1 7.86 -26.25 -1.78
C MET A 1 7.05 -24.99 -2.03
N ASP A 2 7.44 -23.80 -1.56
CA ASP A 2 8.66 -23.09 -1.92
C ASP A 2 9.34 -22.35 -0.74
N LYS A 3 10.66 -22.50 -0.64
CA LYS A 3 11.54 -21.68 0.19
C LYS A 3 11.92 -20.44 -0.63
N PHE A 4 11.29 -19.29 -0.38
CA PHE A 4 11.78 -18.03 -0.93
C PHE A 4 12.97 -17.55 -0.09
N GLN A 5 14.18 -17.72 -0.63
CA GLN A 5 15.41 -17.22 -0.02
C GLN A 5 15.46 -15.70 -0.10
N ILE A 6 15.51 -15.02 1.05
CA ILE A 6 15.79 -13.59 1.12
C ILE A 6 17.30 -13.43 0.92
N ALA A 7 17.73 -13.29 -0.34
CA ALA A 7 19.11 -12.97 -0.65
C ALA A 7 19.37 -11.48 -0.36
N THR A 8 20.37 -11.22 0.48
CA THR A 8 20.95 -9.88 0.68
C THR A 8 21.63 -9.44 -0.62
N ILE A 9 20.98 -8.61 -1.43
CA ILE A 9 21.49 -8.19 -2.74
C ILE A 9 22.06 -6.77 -2.64
N ARG A 10 23.38 -6.67 -2.88
CA ARG A 10 24.14 -5.41 -2.99
C ARG A 10 23.56 -4.53 -4.10
N LYS A 11 23.44 -3.23 -3.80
CA LYS A 11 23.02 -2.11 -4.69
C LYS A 11 23.51 -2.27 -6.14
N LYS A 12 22.65 -2.77 -7.03
CA LYS A 12 22.65 -2.44 -8.48
C LYS A 12 21.27 -2.76 -9.05
N THR A 13 20.53 -1.69 -9.33
CA THR A 13 19.27 -1.60 -10.09
C THR A 13 18.21 -2.66 -9.73
N ILE A 14 17.42 -2.39 -8.69
CA ILE A 14 16.21 -3.15 -8.39
C ILE A 14 15.13 -2.74 -9.41
N ASN A 15 14.66 -3.68 -10.21
CA ASN A 15 13.51 -3.49 -11.08
C ASN A 15 12.26 -3.19 -10.23
N ALA A 16 11.52 -2.13 -10.55
CA ALA A 16 10.38 -1.62 -9.77
C ALA A 16 9.34 -2.70 -9.46
N LYS A 17 9.14 -3.68 -10.36
CA LYS A 17 8.24 -4.82 -10.13
C LYS A 17 8.63 -5.65 -8.90
N TYR A 18 9.94 -5.84 -8.67
CA TYR A 18 10.46 -6.57 -7.53
C TYR A 18 10.46 -5.73 -6.25
N LEU A 19 10.64 -4.41 -6.37
CA LEU A 19 10.53 -3.50 -5.23
C LEU A 19 9.11 -3.47 -4.65
N VAL A 20 8.08 -3.47 -5.51
CA VAL A 20 6.67 -3.54 -5.10
C VAL A 20 6.36 -4.84 -4.36
N ILE A 21 6.90 -5.98 -4.85
CA ILE A 21 6.73 -7.27 -4.17
C ILE A 21 7.41 -7.25 -2.80
N LEU A 22 8.68 -6.81 -2.71
CA LEU A 22 9.40 -6.75 -1.44
C LEU A 22 8.75 -5.79 -0.43
N ALA A 23 8.18 -4.66 -0.88
CA ALA A 23 7.45 -3.74 0.00
C ALA A 23 6.21 -4.40 0.63
N LYS A 24 5.48 -5.23 -0.13
CA LYS A 24 4.33 -6.01 0.38
C LYS A 24 4.70 -7.09 1.39
N TYR A 25 5.91 -7.65 1.28
CA TYR A 25 6.44 -8.65 2.22
C TYR A 25 7.35 -8.05 3.31
N SER A 26 7.42 -6.72 3.40
CA SER A 26 8.10 -6.08 4.52
C SER A 26 7.41 -6.43 5.85
N ASP A 27 8.19 -6.55 6.93
CA ASP A 27 7.66 -6.83 8.27
C ASP A 27 6.55 -5.84 8.66
N THR A 28 6.62 -4.61 8.16
CA THR A 28 5.65 -3.55 8.45
C THR A 28 4.32 -3.75 7.70
N MET A 29 4.34 -4.25 6.46
CA MET A 29 3.11 -4.60 5.74
C MET A 29 2.41 -5.82 6.35
N GLN A 30 3.18 -6.81 6.80
CA GLN A 30 2.59 -7.95 7.52
C GLN A 30 1.96 -7.52 8.85
N GLN A 31 2.62 -6.63 9.61
CA GLN A 31 2.05 -6.05 10.82
C GLN A 31 0.74 -5.29 10.54
N LEU A 32 0.67 -4.53 9.45
CA LEU A 32 -0.57 -3.85 9.05
C LEU A 32 -1.69 -4.84 8.79
N ILE A 33 -1.43 -5.90 8.01
CA ILE A 33 -2.43 -6.94 7.70
C ILE A 33 -2.97 -7.58 8.98
N GLN A 34 -2.07 -7.97 9.89
CA GLN A 34 -2.44 -8.56 11.18
C GLN A 34 -3.29 -7.61 12.04
N LEU A 35 -2.95 -6.31 12.05
CA LEU A 35 -3.71 -5.31 12.79
C LEU A 35 -5.11 -5.09 12.19
N ILE A 36 -5.22 -5.05 10.86
CA ILE A 36 -6.52 -4.92 10.17
C ILE A 36 -7.43 -6.10 10.50
N GLU A 37 -6.90 -7.32 10.51
CA GLU A 37 -7.65 -8.53 10.88
C GLU A 37 -8.07 -8.51 12.35
N LYS A 38 -7.12 -8.23 13.25
CA LYS A 38 -7.36 -8.18 14.70
C LYS A 38 -8.39 -7.14 15.09
N GLU A 39 -8.32 -5.96 14.48
CA GLU A 39 -9.22 -4.83 14.76
C GLU A 39 -10.48 -4.84 13.87
N LYS A 40 -10.65 -5.87 13.03
CA LYS A 40 -11.79 -6.03 12.08
C LYS A 40 -12.02 -4.81 11.18
N LEU A 41 -10.94 -4.10 10.84
CA LEU A 41 -10.99 -2.88 10.02
C LEU A 41 -11.19 -3.19 8.53
N GLY A 42 -11.01 -4.44 8.10
CA GLY A 42 -10.98 -4.82 6.69
C GLY A 42 -12.22 -4.42 5.88
N ASN A 43 -13.41 -4.42 6.50
CA ASN A 43 -14.68 -4.06 5.85
C ASN A 43 -14.97 -2.56 5.88
N GLN A 44 -14.18 -1.76 6.60
CA GLN A 44 -14.34 -0.32 6.60
C GLN A 44 -13.97 0.26 5.24
N LEU A 45 -14.70 1.29 4.81
CA LEU A 45 -14.43 2.00 3.58
C LEU A 45 -13.22 2.91 3.76
N ALA A 46 -12.28 2.86 2.81
CA ALA A 46 -11.11 3.75 2.79
C ALA A 46 -11.49 5.13 2.23
N LYS A 47 -12.37 5.85 2.93
CA LYS A 47 -12.96 7.12 2.45
C LYS A 47 -12.00 8.30 2.46
N GLN A 48 -11.02 8.29 3.37
CA GLN A 48 -10.09 9.40 3.53
C GLN A 48 -8.85 9.17 2.67
N TYR A 49 -8.69 10.02 1.66
CA TYR A 49 -7.52 10.03 0.80
C TYR A 49 -7.06 11.47 0.50
N THR A 50 -5.81 11.59 0.11
CA THR A 50 -5.19 12.83 -0.37
C THR A 50 -4.57 12.55 -1.74
N LEU A 51 -4.90 13.35 -2.74
CA LEU A 51 -4.23 13.26 -4.04
C LEU A 51 -2.81 13.81 -3.92
N ILE A 52 -1.85 13.10 -4.50
CA ILE A 52 -0.46 13.53 -4.58
C ILE A 52 -0.31 14.25 -5.92
N ILE A 53 -0.09 15.56 -5.86
CA ILE A 53 0.00 16.44 -7.04
C ILE A 53 1.33 17.19 -6.94
N ASP A 54 2.04 17.33 -8.07
CA ASP A 54 3.27 18.12 -8.14
C ASP A 54 3.04 19.60 -8.51
N ASP A 55 4.11 20.39 -8.53
CA ASP A 55 4.08 21.82 -8.87
C ASP A 55 3.59 22.09 -10.30
N LYS A 56 3.61 21.08 -11.18
CA LYS A 56 3.10 21.16 -12.56
C LYS A 56 1.65 20.68 -12.67
N GLN A 57 0.96 20.47 -11.55
CA GLN A 57 -0.40 19.96 -11.45
C GLN A 57 -0.57 18.53 -12.00
N VAL A 58 0.52 17.73 -12.04
CA VAL A 58 0.45 16.33 -12.45
C VAL A 58 0.09 15.47 -11.24
N VAL A 59 -0.94 14.62 -11.39
CA VAL A 59 -1.37 13.68 -10.35
C VAL A 59 -0.50 12.43 -10.38
N HIS A 60 0.18 12.14 -9.26
CA HIS A 60 1.07 11.00 -9.09
C HIS A 60 0.42 9.82 -8.37
N GLY A 61 -0.75 10.01 -7.77
CA GLY A 61 -1.52 8.95 -7.11
C GLY A 61 -2.39 9.44 -5.97
N ALA A 62 -2.92 8.50 -5.19
CA ALA A 62 -3.70 8.78 -3.99
C ALA A 62 -3.05 8.15 -2.75
N LEU A 63 -3.00 8.92 -1.67
CA LEU A 63 -2.54 8.51 -0.35
C LEU A 63 -3.74 8.24 0.55
N PHE A 64 -3.83 7.04 1.09
CA PHE A 64 -4.84 6.60 2.04
C PHE A 64 -4.23 6.48 3.42
N VAL A 65 -4.97 6.94 4.43
CA VAL A 65 -4.52 6.90 5.82
C VAL A 65 -5.34 5.87 6.59
N ILE A 66 -4.70 4.76 6.96
CA ILE A 66 -5.31 3.70 7.74
C ILE A 66 -4.93 3.87 9.20
N LYS A 67 -5.88 4.32 10.01
CA LYS A 67 -5.70 4.47 11.45
C LYS A 67 -6.09 3.18 12.14
N THR A 68 -5.14 2.59 12.85
CA THR A 68 -5.41 1.54 13.83
C THR A 68 -5.34 2.12 15.23
N THR A 69 -5.73 1.33 16.22
CA THR A 69 -5.72 1.73 17.63
C THR A 69 -4.31 2.09 18.12
N LYS A 70 -3.27 1.50 17.52
CA LYS A 70 -1.87 1.67 17.95
C LYS A 70 -0.99 2.46 16.99
N LYS A 71 -1.34 2.49 15.70
CA LYS A 71 -0.47 3.07 14.67
C LYS A 71 -1.30 3.58 13.50
N THR A 72 -0.78 4.62 12.85
CA THR A 72 -1.31 5.08 11.57
C THR A 72 -0.39 4.60 10.45
N PHE A 73 -0.98 4.03 9.42
CA PHE A 73 -0.28 3.55 8.23
C PHE A 73 -0.70 4.39 7.02
N LYS A 74 0.28 4.71 6.18
CA LYS A 74 0.07 5.50 4.96
C LYS A 74 0.24 4.58 3.76
N LEU A 75 -0.83 4.38 3.01
CA LEU A 75 -0.85 3.54 1.82
C LEU A 75 -0.98 4.42 0.58
N MET A 76 -0.06 4.29 -0.36
CA MET A 76 -0.12 4.98 -1.64
C MET A 76 -0.54 4.02 -2.73
N ILE A 77 -1.45 4.48 -3.59
CA ILE A 77 -1.69 3.86 -4.89
C ILE A 77 -1.24 4.86 -5.95
N PRO A 78 -0.26 4.50 -6.81
CA PRO A 78 0.26 5.41 -7.82
C PRO A 78 -0.76 5.65 -8.94
N ALA A 79 -0.58 6.75 -9.66
CA ALA A 79 -1.26 6.98 -10.93
C ALA A 79 -0.83 5.93 -11.98
N SER A 80 -1.72 5.50 -12.88
CA SER A 80 -3.15 5.86 -13.00
C SER A 80 -4.09 4.96 -12.17
N PHE A 81 -3.56 3.95 -11.46
CA PHE A 81 -4.35 2.93 -10.77
C PHE A 81 -5.28 3.49 -9.69
N HIS A 82 -4.94 4.63 -9.09
CA HIS A 82 -5.76 5.27 -8.06
C HIS A 82 -7.17 5.63 -8.53
N GLU A 83 -7.37 5.96 -9.81
CA GLU A 83 -8.67 6.41 -10.31
C GLU A 83 -9.77 5.37 -10.16
N ALA A 84 -9.46 4.09 -10.45
CA ALA A 84 -10.39 3.00 -10.31
C ALA A 84 -10.80 2.81 -8.84
N VAL A 85 -9.81 2.89 -7.94
CA VAL A 85 -9.99 2.75 -6.50
C VAL A 85 -10.88 3.85 -5.92
N LEU A 86 -10.72 5.09 -6.40
CA LEU A 86 -11.52 6.23 -5.95
C LEU A 86 -12.95 6.19 -6.46
N LYS A 87 -13.20 5.68 -7.67
CA LYS A 87 -14.56 5.51 -8.22
C LYS A 87 -15.37 4.46 -7.47
N GLU A 88 -14.73 3.35 -7.11
CA GLU A 88 -15.42 2.19 -6.53
C GLU A 88 -15.61 2.29 -5.00
N GLN A 89 -15.06 3.32 -4.34
CA GLN A 89 -15.06 3.46 -2.87
C GLN A 89 -14.69 2.14 -2.18
N VAL A 90 -13.45 1.70 -2.35
CA VAL A 90 -13.01 0.37 -1.88
C VAL A 90 -12.92 0.27 -0.35
N THR A 91 -12.99 -0.96 0.14
CA THR A 91 -12.70 -1.28 1.54
C THR A 91 -11.19 -1.30 1.81
N ILE A 92 -10.80 -1.19 3.09
CA ILE A 92 -9.40 -1.29 3.51
C ILE A 92 -8.79 -2.62 3.05
N ASN A 93 -9.53 -3.74 3.11
CA ASN A 93 -9.04 -5.05 2.68
C ASN A 93 -8.75 -5.10 1.17
N THR A 94 -9.63 -4.52 0.35
CA THR A 94 -9.41 -4.41 -1.09
C THR A 94 -8.23 -3.51 -1.39
N LEU A 95 -8.07 -2.41 -0.64
CA LEU A 95 -6.96 -1.48 -0.78
C LEU A 95 -5.60 -2.13 -0.49
N ILE A 96 -5.44 -2.85 0.62
CA ILE A 96 -4.16 -3.51 0.97
C ILE A 96 -3.81 -4.68 0.03
N LYS A 97 -4.82 -5.29 -0.59
CA LYS A 97 -4.63 -6.36 -1.57
C LYS A 97 -4.35 -5.83 -2.97
N HIS A 98 -4.64 -4.55 -3.24
CA HIS A 98 -4.44 -3.95 -4.55
C HIS A 98 -2.99 -4.18 -5.04
N PRO A 99 -2.76 -4.65 -6.27
CA PRO A 99 -1.43 -5.04 -6.74
C PRO A 99 -0.37 -3.98 -6.53
N GLN A 100 -0.73 -2.71 -6.77
CA GLN A 100 0.21 -1.58 -6.80
C GLN A 100 0.20 -0.74 -5.53
N VAL A 101 -0.44 -1.21 -4.46
CA VAL A 101 -0.39 -0.50 -3.18
C VAL A 101 1.03 -0.54 -2.62
N MET A 102 1.48 0.60 -2.13
CA MET A 102 2.77 0.77 -1.47
C MET A 102 2.54 1.29 -0.05
N LEU A 103 3.25 0.72 0.91
CA LEU A 103 3.32 1.29 2.26
C LEU A 103 4.39 2.35 2.30
N LEU A 104 4.02 3.55 2.75
CA LEU A 104 4.97 4.62 3.03
C LEU A 104 5.35 4.56 4.51
N ALA A 105 6.65 4.47 4.78
CA ALA A 105 7.23 4.46 6.13
C ALA A 105 7.24 5.86 6.76
#